data_AF-A0A6S7FR70-F1
#
_entry.id   AF-A0A6S7FR70-F1
#
_cell.length_a   1.000
_cell.length_b   1.000
_cell.length_c   1.000
_cell.angle_alpha   90.00
_cell.angle_beta   90.00
_cell.angle_gamma   90.00
#
_symmetry.space_group_name_H-M   'P 1'
#
loop_
_entity.id
_entity.type
_entity.pdbx_description
1 polymer ?
#
loop_
_entity_poly.entity_id
_entity_poly.type
_entity_poly.pdbx_seq_one_letter_code
_entity_poly.pdbx_strand_id
1 'polypeptide(L)'
;MVFSFIHPATCGFARGIAWEISKKIDNDWKFGDSDTRTKLKQSCQLTERFSRFNAVFASCKENFTIDFNRFRKILPDLRKKFVGWNRKIHERNQYTATFNSKSWKNLPATQQVQHKFQNCQACQDRFVTVQALFPVQSTRFISRTRSEASSILSVIDASIPQHGSSSGCSKRKAVETARAIYHKINPSFESVCNMPLSAALVNIQELNIEEKKTKNEKRKVRRSLYKKSKQATEAEWAKTDVVRTGTTIRSEKQERGIGKEQIVQEYIKSQGVDVSKYKKRGQADDGGRIRKRMRQSAGGEITVPCPVTNESLKKKLNEKILSGEYNVGELIVPRQVSLLNKYHIYKS
;
A
#
# COMPACT_ATOMS: atom_id res chain seq x y z
N MET A 1 -8.20 -15.63 -25.48
CA MET A 1 -7.12 -15.37 -24.49
C MET A 1 -6.88 -13.86 -24.42
N VAL A 2 -7.06 -13.21 -23.27
CA VAL A 2 -6.94 -11.73 -23.16
C VAL A 2 -5.47 -11.35 -23.01
N PHE A 3 -4.80 -10.97 -24.10
CA PHE A 3 -3.44 -10.45 -24.05
C PHE A 3 -3.40 -9.09 -23.35
N SER A 4 -2.68 -9.02 -22.23
CA SER A 4 -2.34 -7.79 -21.51
C SER A 4 -0.92 -7.36 -21.85
N PHE A 5 -0.56 -6.08 -21.62
CA PHE A 5 0.82 -5.61 -21.75
C PHE A 5 1.83 -6.41 -20.89
N ILE A 6 1.36 -7.18 -19.91
CA ILE A 6 2.21 -7.96 -19.02
C ILE A 6 2.56 -9.32 -19.63
N HIS A 7 1.80 -9.76 -20.64
CA HIS A 7 2.03 -11.04 -21.28
C HIS A 7 3.34 -11.01 -22.07
N PRO A 8 4.26 -11.98 -21.90
CA PRO A 8 5.59 -11.97 -22.51
C PRO A 8 5.57 -11.91 -24.04
N ALA A 9 4.53 -12.47 -24.68
CA ALA A 9 4.37 -12.40 -26.13
C ALA A 9 3.92 -11.02 -26.67
N THR A 10 3.63 -10.04 -25.80
CA THR A 10 3.36 -8.67 -26.27
C THR A 10 4.63 -7.97 -26.71
N CYS A 11 4.52 -7.07 -27.69
CA CYS A 11 5.66 -6.33 -28.22
C CYS A 11 6.38 -5.51 -27.13
N GLY A 12 7.71 -5.63 -27.08
CA GLY A 12 8.55 -4.90 -26.13
C GLY A 12 8.46 -3.38 -26.33
N PHE A 13 8.43 -2.93 -27.59
CA PHE A 13 8.23 -1.52 -27.95
C PHE A 13 6.89 -1.00 -27.47
N ALA A 14 5.80 -1.76 -27.63
CA ALA A 14 4.49 -1.35 -27.14
C ALA A 14 4.50 -1.12 -25.61
N ARG A 15 5.15 -2.00 -24.84
CA ARG A 15 5.28 -1.83 -23.38
C ARG A 15 6.12 -0.60 -23.03
N GLY A 16 7.30 -0.49 -23.63
CA GLY A 16 8.27 0.56 -23.34
C GLY A 16 7.74 1.96 -23.67
N ILE A 17 7.13 2.11 -24.86
CA ILE A 17 6.53 3.37 -25.32
C ILE A 17 5.30 3.73 -24.49
N ALA A 18 4.41 2.78 -24.16
CA ALA A 18 3.26 3.04 -23.29
C ALA A 18 3.69 3.54 -21.90
N TRP A 19 4.78 3.00 -21.35
CA TRP A 19 5.37 3.48 -20.11
C TRP A 19 6.01 4.87 -20.26
N GLU A 20 6.81 5.10 -21.31
CA GLU A 20 7.46 6.37 -21.59
C GLU A 20 6.44 7.52 -21.71
N ILE A 21 5.37 7.31 -22.49
CA ILE A 21 4.27 8.27 -22.66
C ILE A 21 3.57 8.54 -21.32
N SER A 22 3.31 7.48 -20.55
CA SER A 22 2.68 7.62 -19.23
C SER A 22 3.53 8.49 -18.31
N LYS A 23 4.85 8.29 -18.29
CA LYS A 23 5.80 9.07 -17.47
C LYS A 23 5.86 10.53 -17.90
N LYS A 24 5.85 10.81 -19.21
CA LYS A 24 5.83 12.19 -19.74
C LYS A 24 4.55 12.92 -19.30
N ILE A 25 3.39 12.34 -19.53
CA ILE A 25 2.10 12.92 -19.12
C ILE A 25 2.03 13.09 -17.60
N ASP A 26 2.52 12.13 -16.82
CA ASP A 26 2.57 12.27 -15.35
C ASP A 26 3.46 13.44 -14.91
N ASN A 27 4.49 13.81 -15.68
CA ASN A 27 5.37 14.95 -15.38
C ASN A 27 4.76 16.27 -15.85
N ASP A 28 4.23 16.32 -17.07
CA ASP A 28 3.59 17.52 -17.66
C ASP A 28 2.44 18.01 -16.76
N TRP A 29 1.70 17.09 -16.15
CA TRP A 29 0.54 17.40 -15.30
C TRP A 29 0.87 17.67 -13.83
N LYS A 30 2.10 17.43 -13.35
CA LYS A 30 2.51 17.81 -11.98
C LYS A 30 2.66 19.32 -11.80
N PHE A 31 2.78 20.07 -12.90
CA PHE A 31 2.92 21.51 -12.89
C PHE A 31 1.58 22.27 -13.03
N GLY A 32 0.44 21.55 -13.16
CA GLY A 32 -0.88 22.14 -13.39
C GLY A 32 -1.83 22.04 -12.18
N ASP A 33 -1.99 23.16 -11.49
CA ASP A 33 -3.00 23.54 -10.50
C ASP A 33 -3.67 22.49 -9.60
N SER A 34 -3.49 22.74 -8.30
CA SER A 34 -4.02 22.01 -7.16
C SER A 34 -5.51 22.29 -6.93
N ASP A 35 -6.39 21.99 -7.89
CA ASP A 35 -7.82 21.99 -7.54
C ASP A 35 -8.72 20.95 -8.25
N THR A 36 -9.42 20.22 -7.37
CA THR A 36 -10.79 19.66 -7.38
C THR A 36 -11.44 18.95 -8.57
N ARG A 37 -10.74 18.50 -9.62
CA ARG A 37 -11.34 17.58 -10.63
C ARG A 37 -10.55 16.30 -10.90
N THR A 38 -10.30 15.49 -9.88
CA THR A 38 -9.45 14.27 -9.99
C THR A 38 -9.95 13.23 -11.00
N LYS A 39 -11.27 12.98 -11.10
CA LYS A 39 -11.82 11.97 -12.04
C LYS A 39 -11.81 12.43 -13.50
N LEU A 40 -12.20 13.68 -13.76
CA LEU A 40 -12.18 14.25 -15.11
C LEU A 40 -10.73 14.37 -15.61
N LYS A 41 -9.81 14.83 -14.74
CA LYS A 41 -8.36 14.88 -15.01
C LYS A 41 -7.82 13.49 -15.36
N GLN A 42 -8.17 12.45 -14.62
CA GLN A 42 -7.74 11.08 -14.94
C GLN A 42 -8.28 10.57 -16.28
N SER A 43 -9.53 10.90 -16.62
CA SER A 43 -10.12 10.51 -17.90
C SER A 43 -9.42 11.20 -19.07
N CYS A 44 -9.21 12.52 -19.00
CA CYS A 44 -8.51 13.28 -20.04
C CYS A 44 -7.07 12.77 -20.23
N GLN A 45 -6.33 12.55 -19.13
CA GLN A 45 -4.98 12.00 -19.21
C GLN A 45 -4.94 10.61 -19.85
N LEU A 46 -5.96 9.78 -19.64
CA LEU A 46 -5.99 8.45 -20.24
C LEU A 46 -6.26 8.52 -21.75
N THR A 47 -7.18 9.38 -22.18
CA THR A 47 -7.43 9.67 -23.60
C THR A 47 -6.18 10.22 -24.27
N GLU A 48 -5.47 11.14 -23.61
CA GLU A 48 -4.22 11.70 -24.10
C GLU A 48 -3.12 10.62 -24.20
N ARG A 49 -2.94 9.77 -23.19
CA ARG A 49 -2.00 8.63 -23.22
C ARG A 49 -2.30 7.71 -24.40
N PHE A 50 -3.57 7.41 -24.66
CA PHE A 50 -3.97 6.56 -25.77
C PHE A 50 -3.74 7.21 -27.14
N SER A 51 -4.07 8.49 -27.28
CA SER A 51 -3.82 9.26 -28.50
C SER A 51 -2.33 9.32 -28.84
N ARG A 52 -1.49 9.72 -27.86
CA ARG A 52 -0.03 9.75 -28.04
C ARG A 52 0.53 8.36 -28.34
N PHE A 53 -0.02 7.29 -27.75
CA PHE A 53 0.39 5.92 -28.03
C PHE A 53 0.11 5.53 -29.48
N ASN A 54 -1.11 5.75 -29.97
CA ASN A 54 -1.48 5.44 -31.34
C ASN A 54 -0.71 6.28 -32.36
N ALA A 55 -0.39 7.53 -32.04
CA ALA A 55 0.40 8.41 -32.90
C ALA A 55 1.81 7.85 -33.19
N VAL A 56 2.43 7.15 -32.22
CA VAL A 56 3.76 6.53 -32.44
C VAL A 56 3.71 5.36 -33.42
N PHE A 57 2.59 4.64 -33.46
CA PHE A 57 2.40 3.47 -34.33
C PHE A 57 1.53 3.77 -35.55
N ALA A 58 1.35 5.04 -35.91
CA ALA A 58 0.50 5.44 -37.04
C ALA A 58 0.92 4.78 -38.37
N SER A 59 2.23 4.55 -38.57
CA SER A 59 2.79 3.86 -39.74
C SER A 59 2.42 2.37 -39.82
N CYS A 60 2.05 1.74 -38.70
CA CYS A 60 1.79 0.30 -38.58
C CYS A 60 0.50 0.04 -37.80
N LYS A 61 -0.56 0.83 -38.07
CA LYS A 61 -1.79 0.85 -37.27
C LYS A 61 -2.44 -0.53 -37.14
N GLU A 62 -2.46 -1.31 -38.22
CA GLU A 62 -3.06 -2.66 -38.28
C GLU A 62 -2.38 -3.63 -37.31
N ASN A 63 -1.07 -3.52 -37.14
CA ASN A 63 -0.30 -4.40 -36.27
C ASN A 63 -0.44 -4.05 -34.78
N PHE A 64 -0.81 -2.80 -34.46
CA PHE A 64 -0.90 -2.27 -33.11
C PHE A 64 -2.33 -1.86 -32.69
N THR A 65 -3.36 -2.44 -33.31
CA THR A 65 -4.75 -2.16 -32.96
C THR A 65 -5.06 -2.58 -31.51
N ILE A 66 -5.33 -1.60 -30.65
CA ILE A 66 -5.78 -1.82 -29.28
C ILE A 66 -7.01 -0.93 -29.06
N ASP A 67 -8.11 -1.53 -28.59
CA ASP A 67 -9.29 -0.78 -28.18
C ASP A 67 -9.00 0.11 -26.95
N PHE A 68 -9.60 1.29 -26.89
CA PHE A 68 -9.42 2.24 -25.81
C PHE A 68 -9.81 1.64 -24.44
N ASN A 69 -10.92 0.89 -24.37
CA ASN A 69 -11.34 0.27 -23.11
C ASN A 69 -10.36 -0.82 -22.68
N ARG A 70 -9.77 -1.53 -23.63
CA ARG A 70 -8.72 -2.50 -23.35
C ARG A 70 -7.47 -1.79 -22.83
N PHE A 71 -6.98 -0.76 -23.52
CA PHE A 71 -5.85 0.06 -23.10
C PHE A 71 -6.02 0.61 -21.68
N ARG A 72 -7.22 1.14 -21.39
CA ARG A 72 -7.64 1.61 -20.05
C ARG A 72 -7.44 0.57 -18.96
N LYS A 73 -7.82 -0.68 -19.23
CA LYS A 73 -7.73 -1.78 -18.25
C LYS A 73 -6.29 -2.27 -18.05
N ILE A 74 -5.50 -2.34 -19.12
CA ILE A 74 -4.16 -2.96 -19.08
C ILE A 74 -3.03 -2.00 -18.66
N LEU A 75 -3.19 -0.69 -18.89
CA LEU A 75 -2.16 0.30 -18.61
C LEU A 75 -1.81 0.44 -17.10
N PRO A 76 -2.77 0.46 -16.16
CA PRO A 76 -2.46 0.57 -14.73
C PRO A 76 -1.54 -0.54 -14.23
N ASP A 77 -1.76 -1.78 -14.69
CA ASP A 77 -0.94 -2.91 -14.26
C ASP A 77 0.46 -2.86 -14.86
N LEU A 78 0.59 -2.41 -16.12
CA LEU A 78 1.90 -2.11 -16.72
C LEU A 78 2.68 -1.09 -15.88
N ARG A 79 2.03 0.01 -15.47
CA ARG A 79 2.66 1.04 -14.63
C ARG A 79 3.12 0.48 -13.29
N LYS A 80 2.27 -0.31 -12.61
CA LYS A 80 2.64 -0.98 -11.35
C LYS A 80 3.87 -1.87 -11.53
N LYS A 81 3.99 -2.58 -12.66
CA LYS A 81 5.17 -3.41 -12.97
C LYS A 81 6.44 -2.58 -13.10
N PHE A 82 6.42 -1.51 -13.89
CA PHE A 82 7.59 -0.65 -14.08
C PHE A 82 8.02 0.08 -12.79
N VAL A 83 7.07 0.45 -11.93
CA VAL A 83 7.35 1.00 -10.60
C VAL A 83 7.95 -0.07 -9.67
N GLY A 84 7.40 -1.28 -9.68
CA GLY A 84 7.94 -2.41 -8.91
C GLY A 84 9.34 -2.86 -9.36
N TRP A 85 9.72 -2.54 -10.61
CA TRP A 85 11.02 -2.81 -11.20
C TRP A 85 12.12 -1.84 -10.73
N ASN A 86 11.92 -1.10 -9.64
CA ASN A 86 12.95 -0.26 -9.02
C ASN A 86 14.09 -1.06 -8.37
N ARG A 87 13.83 -2.31 -7.92
CA ARG A 87 14.86 -3.15 -7.27
C ARG A 87 15.99 -3.59 -8.20
N LYS A 88 15.76 -3.53 -9.52
CA LYS A 88 16.72 -3.92 -10.56
C LYS A 88 16.80 -2.81 -11.61
N ILE A 89 17.27 -1.66 -11.15
CA ILE A 89 17.26 -0.44 -11.97
C ILE A 89 18.08 -0.57 -13.25
N HIS A 90 19.19 -1.31 -13.21
CA HIS A 90 20.03 -1.57 -14.38
C HIS A 90 19.27 -2.33 -15.48
N GLU A 91 18.62 -3.44 -15.15
CA GLU A 91 17.80 -4.23 -16.10
C GLU A 91 16.67 -3.38 -16.69
N ARG A 92 16.01 -2.56 -15.87
CA ARG A 92 14.96 -1.65 -16.33
C ARG A 92 15.52 -0.60 -17.30
N ASN A 93 16.66 0.01 -16.96
CA ASN A 93 17.28 1.03 -17.78
C ASN A 93 17.68 0.46 -19.15
N GLN A 94 18.30 -0.73 -19.16
CA GLN A 94 18.61 -1.48 -20.37
C GLN A 94 17.35 -1.74 -21.21
N TYR A 95 16.28 -2.23 -20.58
CA TYR A 95 15.00 -2.45 -21.26
C TYR A 95 14.45 -1.17 -21.89
N THR A 96 14.43 -0.06 -21.15
CA THR A 96 13.91 1.23 -21.65
C THR A 96 14.84 1.91 -22.66
N ALA A 97 16.14 1.61 -22.64
CA ALA A 97 17.09 2.10 -23.64
C ALA A 97 16.85 1.43 -25.00
N THR A 98 16.53 0.14 -25.01
CA THR A 98 16.18 -0.58 -26.25
C THR A 98 14.76 -0.26 -26.71
N PHE A 99 13.77 -0.37 -25.83
CA PHE A 99 12.35 -0.20 -26.17
C PHE A 99 11.85 1.21 -25.81
N ASN A 100 12.20 2.20 -26.62
CA ASN A 100 11.67 3.57 -26.51
C ASN A 100 11.21 4.12 -27.87
N SER A 101 10.59 5.29 -27.84
CA SER A 101 10.06 5.94 -29.04
C SER A 101 11.14 6.32 -30.06
N LYS A 102 12.36 6.67 -29.62
CA LYS A 102 13.47 7.01 -30.52
C LYS A 102 13.98 5.77 -31.25
N SER A 103 14.24 4.70 -30.51
CA SER A 103 14.66 3.41 -31.06
C SER A 103 13.63 2.86 -32.05
N TRP A 104 12.33 3.02 -31.77
CA TRP A 104 11.27 2.65 -32.72
C TRP A 104 11.33 3.44 -34.03
N LYS A 105 11.50 4.77 -33.96
CA LYS A 105 11.61 5.62 -35.16
C LYS A 105 12.87 5.33 -35.98
N ASN A 106 13.95 4.89 -35.33
CA ASN A 106 15.20 4.54 -35.98
C ASN A 106 15.16 3.15 -36.64
N LEU A 107 14.13 2.33 -36.37
CA LEU A 107 13.98 1.05 -37.06
C LEU A 107 13.56 1.27 -38.52
N PRO A 108 14.14 0.52 -39.48
CA PRO A 108 13.67 0.53 -40.87
C PRO A 108 12.18 0.19 -40.96
N ALA A 109 11.47 0.78 -41.92
CA ALA A 109 10.04 0.53 -42.12
C ALA A 109 9.72 -0.97 -42.30
N THR A 110 10.58 -1.71 -43.00
CA THR A 110 10.47 -3.16 -43.18
C THR A 110 10.51 -3.92 -41.85
N GLN A 111 11.27 -3.44 -40.87
CA GLN A 111 11.36 -4.03 -39.54
C GLN A 111 10.17 -3.63 -38.66
N GLN A 112 9.68 -2.39 -38.77
CA GLN A 112 8.51 -1.93 -38.02
C GLN A 112 7.26 -2.76 -38.31
N VAL A 113 7.05 -3.14 -39.59
CA VAL A 113 5.89 -3.96 -40.02
C VAL A 113 5.94 -5.39 -39.48
N GLN A 114 7.13 -5.90 -39.13
CA GLN A 114 7.26 -7.25 -38.54
C GLN A 114 6.82 -7.30 -37.07
N HIS A 115 6.73 -6.14 -36.40
CA HIS A 115 6.26 -6.09 -35.02
C HIS A 115 4.73 -6.04 -34.97
N LYS A 116 4.16 -6.90 -34.13
CA LYS A 116 2.71 -6.94 -33.82
C LYS A 116 2.50 -6.74 -32.33
N PHE A 117 1.39 -6.12 -31.94
CA PHE A 117 1.10 -5.89 -30.53
C PHE A 117 1.03 -7.20 -29.73
N GLN A 118 0.43 -8.25 -30.30
CA GLN A 118 0.32 -9.59 -29.72
C GLN A 118 1.17 -10.57 -30.52
N ASN A 119 1.75 -11.55 -29.83
CA ASN A 119 2.60 -12.60 -30.41
C ASN A 119 3.68 -12.03 -31.33
N CYS A 120 4.43 -11.06 -30.80
CA CYS A 120 5.45 -10.34 -31.54
C CYS A 120 6.70 -11.21 -31.79
N GLN A 121 6.72 -11.95 -32.89
CA GLN A 121 7.87 -12.75 -33.30
C GLN A 121 9.12 -11.89 -33.52
N ALA A 122 8.99 -10.70 -34.12
CA ALA A 122 10.13 -9.80 -34.30
C ALA A 122 10.83 -9.41 -32.97
N CYS A 123 10.08 -9.29 -31.87
CA CYS A 123 10.70 -9.09 -30.56
C CYS A 123 11.32 -10.37 -29.99
N GLN A 124 10.75 -11.54 -30.31
CA GLN A 124 11.29 -12.85 -29.95
C GLN A 124 12.48 -13.27 -30.82
N ASP A 125 12.71 -12.67 -31.98
CA ASP A 125 13.86 -13.04 -32.80
C ASP A 125 15.03 -12.10 -32.53
N ARG A 126 14.77 -10.79 -32.48
CA ARG A 126 15.81 -9.76 -32.41
C ARG A 126 16.12 -9.27 -31.00
N PHE A 127 15.17 -9.40 -30.08
CA PHE A 127 15.25 -8.77 -28.77
C PHE A 127 14.95 -9.74 -27.61
N VAL A 128 15.22 -11.05 -27.78
CA VAL A 128 14.96 -12.09 -26.74
C VAL A 128 15.54 -11.70 -25.39
N THR A 129 16.82 -11.34 -25.39
CA THR A 129 17.59 -11.06 -24.18
C THR A 129 16.97 -9.89 -23.41
N VAL A 130 16.62 -8.82 -24.13
CA VAL A 130 16.02 -7.62 -23.54
C VAL A 130 14.56 -7.88 -23.15
N GLN A 131 13.78 -8.64 -23.94
CA GLN A 131 12.43 -9.08 -23.59
C GLN A 131 12.42 -9.86 -22.26
N ALA A 132 13.41 -10.74 -22.05
CA ALA A 132 13.52 -11.58 -20.86
C ALA A 132 13.79 -10.78 -19.58
N LEU A 133 14.31 -9.54 -19.69
CA LEU A 133 14.48 -8.65 -18.54
C LEU A 133 13.14 -8.23 -17.92
N PHE A 134 12.05 -8.23 -18.71
CA PHE A 134 10.75 -7.78 -18.23
C PHE A 134 10.21 -8.67 -17.09
N PRO A 135 9.76 -8.09 -15.96
CA PRO A 135 9.36 -8.87 -14.79
C PRO A 135 8.01 -9.57 -15.00
N VAL A 136 8.05 -10.84 -15.41
CA VAL A 136 6.87 -11.71 -15.52
C VAL A 136 6.60 -12.39 -14.17
N GLN A 137 5.35 -12.35 -13.68
CA GLN A 137 4.97 -12.92 -12.38
C GLN A 137 4.49 -14.37 -12.45
N SER A 138 4.08 -14.83 -13.63
CA SER A 138 3.54 -16.19 -13.76
C SER A 138 4.67 -17.19 -13.92
N THR A 139 4.69 -18.18 -13.03
CA THR A 139 5.64 -19.30 -13.02
C THR A 139 5.67 -20.06 -14.34
N ARG A 140 4.55 -20.12 -15.08
CA ARG A 140 4.44 -20.74 -16.41
C ARG A 140 5.24 -20.02 -17.50
N PHE A 141 5.48 -18.73 -17.34
CA PHE A 141 6.22 -17.93 -18.31
C PHE A 141 7.67 -17.70 -17.90
N ILE A 142 7.98 -17.75 -16.60
CA ILE A 142 9.34 -17.67 -16.07
C ILE A 142 10.20 -18.85 -16.58
N SER A 143 9.63 -20.05 -16.72
CA SER A 143 10.35 -21.21 -17.25
C SER A 143 10.74 -21.04 -18.72
N ARG A 144 9.83 -20.58 -19.57
CA ARG A 144 10.10 -20.32 -21.01
C ARG A 144 11.10 -19.19 -21.23
N THR A 145 10.92 -18.05 -20.55
CA THR A 145 11.85 -16.92 -20.73
C THR A 145 13.23 -17.21 -20.17
N ARG A 146 13.36 -18.02 -19.10
CA ARG A 146 14.66 -18.42 -18.57
C ARG A 146 15.34 -19.54 -19.36
N SER A 147 14.63 -20.52 -19.91
CA SER A 147 15.28 -21.57 -20.72
C SER A 147 15.85 -21.01 -22.03
N GLU A 148 15.11 -20.11 -22.68
CA GLU A 148 15.54 -19.46 -23.92
C GLU A 148 16.60 -18.38 -23.66
N ALA A 149 16.45 -17.55 -22.62
CA ALA A 149 17.45 -16.54 -22.28
C ALA A 149 18.72 -17.10 -21.64
N SER A 150 18.64 -18.19 -20.86
CA SER A 150 19.83 -18.79 -20.22
C SER A 150 20.77 -19.42 -21.24
N SER A 151 20.25 -19.93 -22.36
CA SER A 151 21.08 -20.48 -23.44
C SER A 151 21.86 -19.37 -24.16
N ILE A 152 21.25 -18.19 -24.36
CA ILE A 152 21.85 -17.05 -25.06
C ILE A 152 22.73 -16.19 -24.12
N LEU A 153 22.37 -16.01 -22.85
CA LEU A 153 23.19 -15.27 -21.88
C LEU A 153 24.54 -15.94 -21.61
N SER A 154 24.60 -17.28 -21.64
CA SER A 154 25.85 -18.01 -21.45
C SER A 154 26.91 -17.72 -22.53
N VAL A 155 26.46 -17.29 -23.72
CA VAL A 155 27.34 -16.98 -24.86
C VAL A 155 27.81 -15.53 -24.83
N ILE A 156 26.98 -14.58 -24.35
CA ILE A 156 27.33 -13.15 -24.31
C ILE A 156 28.20 -12.81 -23.08
N ASP A 157 27.99 -13.49 -21.95
CA ASP A 157 28.79 -13.29 -20.71
C ASP A 157 30.24 -13.79 -20.83
N ALA A 158 30.58 -14.59 -21.85
CA ALA A 158 31.94 -15.08 -22.09
C ALA A 158 32.88 -14.04 -22.74
N SER A 159 32.35 -12.93 -23.26
CA SER A 159 33.08 -11.96 -24.09
C SER A 159 33.41 -10.62 -23.40
N ILE A 160 33.14 -10.47 -22.10
CA ILE A 160 33.47 -9.26 -21.33
C ILE A 160 34.46 -9.64 -20.22
N PRO A 161 35.68 -9.06 -20.17
CA PRO A 161 36.57 -9.22 -19.03
C PRO A 161 35.90 -8.66 -17.77
N GLN A 162 35.41 -9.56 -16.92
CA GLN A 162 34.83 -9.21 -15.63
C GLN A 162 35.93 -8.73 -14.69
N HIS A 163 36.20 -7.42 -14.68
CA HIS A 163 36.85 -6.80 -13.54
C HIS A 163 35.89 -6.81 -12.35
N GLY A 164 36.12 -7.73 -11.42
CA GLY A 164 35.68 -7.64 -10.03
C GLY A 164 34.17 -7.64 -9.79
N SER A 165 33.48 -8.75 -10.05
CA SER A 165 32.21 -9.03 -9.37
C SER A 165 32.39 -10.25 -8.47
N SER A 166 32.26 -10.02 -7.16
CA SER A 166 32.29 -11.08 -6.15
C SER A 166 31.27 -12.14 -6.52
N SER A 167 31.73 -13.38 -6.65
CA SER A 167 30.89 -14.55 -6.86
C SER A 167 29.96 -14.67 -5.66
N GLY A 168 28.77 -14.06 -5.79
CA GLY A 168 27.73 -14.14 -4.80
C GLY A 168 27.24 -15.57 -4.72
N CYS A 169 27.93 -16.41 -3.94
CA CYS A 169 27.43 -17.71 -3.54
C CYS A 169 26.02 -17.46 -3.00
N SER A 170 25.02 -18.03 -3.67
CA SER A 170 23.63 -17.91 -3.26
C SER A 170 23.56 -18.17 -1.77
N LYS A 171 23.02 -17.23 -0.98
CA LYS A 171 22.95 -17.34 0.49
C LYS A 171 22.45 -18.71 0.95
N ARG A 172 21.62 -19.35 0.13
CA ARG A 172 21.14 -20.72 0.33
C ARG A 172 22.24 -21.77 0.25
N LYS A 173 23.10 -21.73 -0.78
CA LYS A 173 24.25 -22.62 -0.93
C LYS A 173 25.25 -22.43 0.21
N ALA A 174 25.55 -21.19 0.57
CA ALA A 174 26.42 -20.91 1.72
C ALA A 174 25.87 -21.48 3.04
N VAL A 175 24.56 -21.36 3.27
CA VAL A 175 23.89 -21.94 4.45
C VAL A 175 23.87 -23.47 4.40
N GLU A 176 23.66 -24.08 3.24
CA GLU A 176 23.69 -25.54 3.06
C GLU A 176 25.09 -26.10 3.32
N THR A 177 26.14 -25.46 2.78
CA THR A 177 27.53 -25.81 3.05
C THR A 177 27.89 -25.64 4.52
N ALA A 178 27.48 -24.53 5.15
CA ALA A 178 27.72 -24.30 6.57
C ALA A 178 27.05 -25.36 7.47
N ARG A 179 25.83 -25.79 7.13
CA ARG A 179 25.17 -26.90 7.84
C ARG A 179 25.93 -28.22 7.66
N ALA A 180 26.40 -28.51 6.45
CA ALA A 180 27.16 -29.73 6.19
C ALA A 180 28.45 -29.77 7.01
N ILE A 181 29.16 -28.64 7.11
CA ILE A 181 30.36 -28.49 7.95
C ILE A 181 30.00 -28.71 9.43
N TYR A 182 28.94 -28.07 9.91
CA TYR A 182 28.48 -28.23 11.29
C TYR A 182 28.17 -29.70 11.62
N HIS A 183 27.40 -30.40 10.78
CA HIS A 183 27.05 -31.80 11.00
C HIS A 183 28.26 -32.73 10.94
N LYS A 184 29.32 -32.37 10.21
CA LYS A 184 30.55 -33.14 10.15
C LYS A 184 31.39 -32.99 11.43
N ILE A 185 31.42 -31.79 12.01
CA ILE A 185 32.29 -31.46 13.16
C ILE A 185 31.59 -31.78 14.49
N ASN A 186 30.28 -31.55 14.58
CA ASN A 186 29.52 -31.65 15.83
C ASN A 186 29.63 -33.03 16.52
N PRO A 187 29.55 -34.19 15.85
CA PRO A 187 29.66 -35.48 16.51
C PRO A 187 31.03 -35.70 17.16
N SER A 188 32.11 -35.30 16.48
CA SER A 188 33.47 -35.40 17.01
C SER A 188 33.67 -34.45 18.19
N PHE A 189 33.11 -33.25 18.11
CA PHE A 189 33.15 -32.29 19.23
C PHE A 189 32.35 -32.79 20.45
N GLU A 190 31.14 -33.31 20.24
CA GLU A 190 30.29 -33.87 21.30
C GLU A 190 30.99 -35.03 22.03
N SER A 191 31.72 -35.88 21.29
CA SER A 191 32.47 -37.00 21.88
C SER A 191 33.60 -36.57 22.81
N VAL A 192 34.17 -35.38 22.63
CA VAL A 192 35.30 -34.85 23.43
C VAL A 192 34.79 -33.96 24.56
N CYS A 193 33.82 -33.10 24.27
CA CYS A 193 33.39 -32.04 25.17
C CYS A 193 32.08 -32.37 25.93
N ASN A 194 31.46 -33.52 25.67
CA ASN A 194 30.16 -33.93 26.25
C ASN A 194 29.05 -32.88 26.12
N MET A 195 29.15 -32.00 25.12
CA MET A 195 28.16 -30.97 24.84
C MET A 195 28.16 -30.61 23.35
N PRO A 196 27.02 -30.18 22.78
CA PRO A 196 26.95 -29.79 21.39
C PRO A 196 27.77 -28.53 21.12
N LEU A 197 28.38 -28.48 19.93
CA LEU A 197 29.19 -27.33 19.50
C LEU A 197 28.39 -26.02 19.58
N SER A 198 27.10 -26.06 19.29
CA SER A 198 26.22 -24.89 19.43
C SER A 198 26.12 -24.36 20.85
N ALA A 199 26.10 -25.23 21.87
CA ALA A 199 26.04 -24.81 23.27
C ALA A 199 27.38 -24.22 23.73
N ALA A 200 28.50 -24.82 23.29
CA ALA A 200 29.83 -24.30 23.58
C ALA A 200 30.04 -22.90 22.97
N LEU A 201 29.58 -22.67 21.74
CA LEU A 201 29.70 -21.38 21.06
C LEU A 201 28.88 -20.26 21.71
N VAL A 202 27.76 -20.58 22.37
CA VAL A 202 26.95 -19.61 23.11
C VAL A 202 27.62 -19.19 24.43
N ASN A 203 28.47 -20.04 25.01
CA ASN A 203 29.20 -19.73 26.25
C ASN A 203 30.41 -18.81 26.03
N ILE A 204 30.85 -18.62 24.78
CA ILE A 204 31.95 -17.72 24.44
C ILE A 204 31.39 -16.28 24.32
N GLN A 205 31.57 -15.50 25.39
CA GLN A 205 31.03 -14.13 25.49
C GLN A 205 31.53 -13.21 24.36
N GLU A 206 32.75 -13.44 23.85
CA GLU A 206 33.38 -12.65 22.79
C GLU A 206 32.65 -12.74 21.44
N LEU A 207 31.94 -13.85 21.19
CA LEU A 207 31.26 -14.07 19.91
C LEU A 207 29.88 -13.41 19.85
N ASN A 208 29.31 -12.99 20.99
CA ASN A 208 27.97 -12.39 21.11
C ASN A 208 26.89 -13.17 20.34
N ILE A 209 26.99 -14.50 20.35
CA ILE A 209 26.07 -15.41 19.66
C ILE A 209 24.95 -15.78 20.63
N GLU A 210 23.74 -15.28 20.36
CA GLU A 210 22.54 -15.74 21.06
C GLU A 210 21.99 -17.02 20.42
N GLU A 211 21.49 -17.92 21.26
CA GLU A 211 20.70 -19.05 20.78
C GLU A 211 19.45 -18.55 20.06
N LYS A 212 19.18 -19.14 18.89
CA LYS A 212 18.06 -18.72 18.05
C LYS A 212 16.75 -19.09 18.73
N LYS A 213 16.13 -18.11 19.39
CA LYS A 213 14.80 -18.20 20.01
C LYS A 213 13.79 -18.87 19.07
N THR A 214 13.02 -19.82 19.60
CA THR A 214 11.98 -20.52 18.86
C THR A 214 10.87 -19.56 18.41
N LYS A 215 10.05 -19.96 17.43
CA LYS A 215 8.92 -19.13 16.96
C LYS A 215 7.94 -18.79 18.10
N ASN A 216 7.78 -19.71 19.05
CA ASN A 216 6.92 -19.54 20.22
C ASN A 216 7.53 -18.59 21.25
N GLU A 217 8.82 -18.70 21.56
CA GLU A 217 9.52 -17.72 22.42
C GLU A 217 9.49 -16.33 21.82
N LYS A 218 9.76 -16.17 20.51
CA LYS A 218 9.64 -14.88 19.83
C LYS A 218 8.22 -14.30 19.93
N ARG A 219 7.18 -15.15 19.99
CA ARG A 219 5.81 -14.72 20.22
C ARG A 219 5.59 -14.30 21.68
N LYS A 220 6.14 -15.04 22.66
CA LYS A 220 6.10 -14.68 24.09
C LYS A 220 6.79 -13.34 24.36
N VAL A 221 8.00 -13.14 23.82
CA VAL A 221 8.76 -11.88 23.95
C VAL A 221 8.01 -10.69 23.35
N ARG A 222 7.42 -10.85 22.15
CA ARG A 222 6.60 -9.78 21.56
C ARG A 222 5.39 -9.44 22.42
N ARG A 223 4.72 -10.45 23.00
CA ARG A 223 3.58 -10.23 23.90
C ARG A 223 4.00 -9.54 25.20
N SER A 224 5.14 -9.88 25.78
CA SER A 224 5.62 -9.24 27.01
C SER A 224 6.03 -7.79 26.75
N LEU A 225 6.71 -7.50 25.64
CA LEU A 225 7.03 -6.13 25.22
C LEU A 225 5.77 -5.30 25.00
N TYR A 226 4.79 -5.86 24.30
CA TYR A 226 3.49 -5.20 24.11
C TYR A 226 2.79 -4.92 25.43
N LYS A 227 2.75 -5.89 26.36
CA LYS A 227 2.17 -5.69 27.69
C LYS A 227 2.88 -4.56 28.47
N LYS A 228 4.21 -4.54 28.47
CA LYS A 228 5.00 -3.49 29.12
C LYS A 228 4.72 -2.11 28.51
N SER A 229 4.72 -2.01 27.18
CA SER A 229 4.43 -0.76 26.48
C SER A 229 3.01 -0.29 26.76
N LYS A 230 2.02 -1.20 26.72
CA LYS A 230 0.63 -0.90 27.04
C LYS A 230 0.49 -0.38 28.48
N GLN A 231 1.10 -1.05 29.45
CA GLN A 231 1.09 -0.62 30.86
C GLN A 231 1.75 0.75 31.05
N ALA A 232 2.86 1.02 30.36
CA ALA A 232 3.51 2.33 30.41
C ALA A 232 2.58 3.43 29.87
N THR A 233 1.94 3.21 28.72
CA THR A 233 0.99 4.16 28.14
C THR A 233 -0.25 4.36 29.03
N GLU A 234 -0.80 3.29 29.61
CA GLU A 234 -1.93 3.39 30.54
C GLU A 234 -1.55 4.15 31.82
N ALA A 235 -0.33 3.97 32.33
CA ALA A 235 0.18 4.72 33.48
C ALA A 235 0.39 6.22 33.17
N GLU A 236 0.85 6.54 31.96
CA GLU A 236 0.95 7.94 31.49
C GLU A 236 -0.44 8.57 31.35
N TRP A 237 -1.39 7.85 30.76
CA TRP A 237 -2.77 8.32 30.62
C TRP A 237 -3.44 8.56 31.98
N ALA A 238 -3.25 7.65 32.94
CA ALA A 238 -3.74 7.83 34.31
C ALA A 238 -3.19 9.09 34.98
N LYS A 239 -1.91 9.43 34.77
CA LYS A 239 -1.31 10.68 35.29
C LYS A 239 -1.94 11.92 34.64
N THR A 240 -2.21 11.89 33.33
CA THR A 240 -2.80 13.01 32.61
C THR A 240 -4.31 13.17 32.82
N ASP A 241 -5.05 12.08 33.08
CA ASP A 241 -6.48 12.14 33.34
C ASP A 241 -6.79 12.73 34.73
N VAL A 242 -5.94 12.50 35.74
CA VAL A 242 -6.03 13.18 37.04
C VAL A 242 -5.94 14.71 36.88
N VAL A 243 -5.10 15.21 35.96
CA VAL A 243 -5.02 16.64 35.62
C VAL A 243 -6.29 17.14 34.91
N ARG A 244 -7.02 16.25 34.24
CA ARG A 244 -8.18 16.58 33.41
C ARG A 244 -9.52 16.47 34.16
N THR A 245 -9.61 15.67 35.22
CA THR A 245 -10.89 15.37 35.92
C THR A 245 -10.98 15.84 37.38
N GLY A 246 -10.24 16.86 37.79
CA GLY A 246 -10.45 17.60 39.04
C GLY A 246 -9.27 18.53 39.30
N THR A 247 -9.37 19.78 39.75
CA THR A 247 -10.35 20.38 40.66
C THR A 247 -10.04 21.88 40.70
N THR A 248 -10.51 22.68 39.73
CA THR A 248 -10.55 24.17 39.86
C THR A 248 -11.44 24.91 38.87
N ILE A 249 -12.13 24.25 37.94
CA ILE A 249 -12.90 24.97 36.89
C ILE A 249 -14.42 24.71 36.97
N ARG A 250 -14.86 23.79 37.83
CA ARG A 250 -16.27 23.36 37.85
C ARG A 250 -17.23 24.22 38.67
N SER A 251 -16.76 25.17 39.48
CA SER A 251 -17.66 25.99 40.32
C SER A 251 -17.91 27.41 39.80
N GLU A 252 -17.21 27.89 38.76
CA GLU A 252 -17.26 29.34 38.41
C GLU A 252 -17.69 29.66 36.97
N LYS A 253 -17.86 28.65 36.09
CA LYS A 253 -18.08 28.89 34.66
C LYS A 253 -19.31 28.22 34.08
N GLN A 254 -20.30 27.90 34.91
CA GLN A 254 -21.63 27.51 34.41
C GLN A 254 -22.48 28.73 34.00
N GLU A 255 -22.01 29.96 34.27
CA GLU A 255 -22.72 31.22 33.95
C GLU A 255 -22.31 31.90 32.64
N ARG A 256 -21.29 31.42 31.93
CA ARG A 256 -20.94 31.97 30.62
C ARG A 256 -20.98 30.86 29.60
N GLY A 257 -22.01 30.86 28.75
CA GLY A 257 -22.19 29.94 27.63
C GLY A 257 -21.08 30.06 26.58
N ILE A 258 -19.86 29.67 26.96
CA ILE A 258 -18.66 29.74 26.15
C ILE A 258 -18.36 28.31 25.70
N GLY A 259 -18.45 28.08 24.39
CA GLY A 259 -18.18 26.77 23.80
C GLY A 259 -16.74 26.32 24.06
N LYS A 260 -16.52 25.00 24.18
CA LYS A 260 -15.20 24.39 24.47
C LYS A 260 -14.06 24.89 23.56
N GLU A 261 -14.39 25.33 22.35
CA GLU A 261 -13.45 25.88 21.36
C GLU A 261 -12.92 27.28 21.73
N GLN A 262 -13.75 28.12 22.36
CA GLN A 262 -13.32 29.44 22.82
C GLN A 262 -12.37 29.34 24.02
N ILE A 263 -12.59 28.35 24.90
CA ILE A 263 -11.72 28.08 26.06
C ILE A 263 -10.30 27.70 25.62
N VAL A 264 -10.19 26.85 24.60
CA VAL A 264 -8.89 26.44 24.05
C VAL A 264 -8.19 27.63 23.38
N GLN A 265 -8.93 28.47 22.66
CA GLN A 265 -8.36 29.68 22.04
C GLN A 265 -7.87 30.70 23.08
N GLU A 266 -8.61 30.91 24.17
CA GLU A 266 -8.20 31.80 25.27
C GLU A 266 -6.95 31.28 25.99
N TYR A 267 -6.87 29.97 26.25
CA TYR A 267 -5.69 29.36 26.86
C TYR A 267 -4.44 29.50 25.98
N ILE A 268 -4.59 29.29 24.67
CA ILE A 268 -3.45 29.43 23.74
C ILE A 268 -2.99 30.90 23.66
N LYS A 269 -3.92 31.86 23.71
CA LYS A 269 -3.59 33.30 23.79
C LYS A 269 -2.87 33.66 25.10
N SER A 270 -3.28 33.09 26.24
CA SER A 270 -2.63 33.38 27.53
C SER A 270 -1.21 32.82 27.62
N GLN A 271 -0.89 31.78 26.84
CA GLN A 271 0.47 31.24 26.67
C GLN A 271 1.33 32.07 25.68
N GLY A 272 0.88 33.26 25.27
CA GLY A 272 1.62 34.17 24.39
C GLY A 272 1.68 33.72 22.93
N VAL A 273 0.90 32.71 22.54
CA VAL A 273 0.88 32.22 21.16
C VAL A 273 -0.11 33.03 20.35
N ASP A 274 0.38 33.80 19.38
CA ASP A 274 -0.49 34.54 18.47
C ASP A 274 -1.31 33.58 17.59
N VAL A 275 -2.61 33.52 17.85
CA VAL A 275 -3.58 32.66 17.16
C VAL A 275 -4.02 33.30 15.83
N SER A 276 -3.75 34.60 15.65
CA SER A 276 -4.13 35.40 14.47
C SER A 276 -3.42 34.93 13.21
N LYS A 277 -2.19 34.43 13.33
CA LYS A 277 -1.40 33.87 12.22
C LYS A 277 -2.01 32.63 11.57
N TYR A 278 -2.95 31.98 12.25
CA TYR A 278 -3.67 30.81 11.73
C TYR A 278 -5.03 31.16 11.11
N LYS A 279 -5.41 32.45 11.07
CA LYS A 279 -6.51 32.89 10.22
C LYS A 279 -6.09 32.71 8.76
N LYS A 280 -6.77 31.82 8.05
CA LYS A 280 -6.53 31.62 6.62
C LYS A 280 -6.82 32.94 5.89
N ARG A 281 -5.85 33.44 5.09
CA ARG A 281 -6.09 34.53 4.13
C ARG A 281 -7.27 34.14 3.23
N GLY A 282 -8.34 34.92 3.25
CA GLY A 282 -9.55 34.67 2.45
C GLY A 282 -10.89 34.69 3.20
N GLN A 283 -10.93 34.98 4.51
CA GLN A 283 -12.18 35.34 5.21
C GLN A 283 -12.42 36.85 5.11
N ALA A 284 -12.58 37.36 3.89
CA ALA A 284 -13.40 38.54 3.67
C ALA A 284 -14.77 38.01 3.23
N ASP A 285 -15.82 38.71 3.68
CA ASP A 285 -17.22 38.41 3.49
C ASP A 285 -17.55 37.99 2.05
N ASP A 286 -17.80 36.70 1.84
CA ASP A 286 -18.89 36.20 1.00
C ASP A 286 -18.86 34.67 0.88
N GLY A 287 -20.04 34.07 1.01
CA GLY A 287 -20.34 32.79 0.34
C GLY A 287 -19.74 31.51 0.93
N GLY A 288 -20.39 30.98 1.97
CA GLY A 288 -20.49 29.52 2.14
C GLY A 288 -19.49 28.89 3.10
N ARG A 289 -19.93 28.64 4.35
CA ARG A 289 -19.30 27.66 5.23
C ARG A 289 -19.22 26.32 4.50
N ILE A 290 -18.00 25.87 4.18
CA ILE A 290 -17.75 24.47 3.80
C ILE A 290 -18.08 23.61 5.03
N ARG A 291 -19.34 23.19 5.17
CA ARG A 291 -19.70 22.07 6.02
C ARG A 291 -18.94 20.87 5.45
N LYS A 292 -17.93 20.38 6.17
CA LYS A 292 -17.31 19.08 5.85
C LYS A 292 -18.43 18.05 5.85
N ARG A 293 -18.88 17.65 4.66
CA ARG A 293 -19.79 16.51 4.51
C ARG A 293 -19.02 15.30 4.99
N MET A 294 -19.43 14.75 6.13
CA MET A 294 -18.91 13.50 6.66
C MET A 294 -19.06 12.46 5.56
N ARG A 295 -17.95 11.98 5.00
CA ARG A 295 -17.99 10.82 4.11
C ARG A 295 -18.45 9.67 4.98
N GLN A 296 -19.64 9.13 4.73
CA GLN A 296 -20.05 7.83 5.25
C GLN A 296 -18.98 6.84 4.76
N SER A 297 -18.02 6.54 5.64
CA SER A 297 -17.22 5.35 5.48
C SER A 297 -18.18 4.19 5.69
N ALA A 298 -18.16 3.21 4.79
CA ALA A 298 -18.80 1.93 5.05
C ALA A 298 -18.25 1.44 6.39
N GLY A 299 -19.12 1.39 7.40
CA GLY A 299 -18.75 1.17 8.78
C GLY A 299 -17.97 -0.13 8.91
N GLY A 300 -16.70 -0.02 9.28
CA GLY A 300 -16.13 -1.07 10.11
C GLY A 300 -16.90 -1.07 11.42
N GLU A 301 -17.19 -2.24 11.95
CA GLU A 301 -17.84 -2.41 13.24
C GLU A 301 -17.04 -1.65 14.30
N ILE A 302 -17.48 -0.44 14.64
CA ILE A 302 -17.05 0.23 15.84
C ILE A 302 -17.79 -0.50 16.96
N THR A 303 -17.16 -1.53 17.52
CA THR A 303 -17.56 -2.06 18.82
C THR A 303 -17.31 -0.94 19.83
N VAL A 304 -18.32 -0.10 20.05
CA VAL A 304 -18.37 0.75 21.22
C VAL A 304 -18.40 -0.22 22.41
N PRO A 305 -17.47 -0.14 23.38
CA PRO A 305 -17.54 -0.98 24.56
C PRO A 305 -18.87 -0.67 25.26
N CYS A 306 -19.84 -1.57 25.10
CA CYS A 306 -21.08 -1.49 25.83
C CYS A 306 -20.74 -1.93 27.26
N PRO A 307 -21.03 -1.11 28.29
CA PRO A 307 -20.75 -1.47 29.68
C PRO A 307 -21.58 -2.67 30.16
N VAL A 308 -22.51 -3.15 29.32
CA VAL A 308 -23.44 -4.23 29.61
C VAL A 308 -23.16 -5.37 28.63
N THR A 309 -22.73 -6.52 29.13
CA THR A 309 -22.47 -7.70 28.30
C THR A 309 -23.78 -8.28 27.77
N ASN A 310 -23.77 -8.87 26.58
CA ASN A 310 -24.94 -9.54 25.99
C ASN A 310 -25.56 -10.59 26.93
N GLU A 311 -24.75 -11.24 27.76
CA GLU A 311 -25.22 -12.18 28.78
C GLU A 311 -26.00 -11.50 29.90
N SER A 312 -25.54 -10.34 30.37
CA SER A 312 -26.27 -9.57 31.39
C SER A 312 -27.60 -9.01 30.87
N LEU A 313 -27.68 -8.67 29.58
CA LEU A 313 -28.94 -8.29 28.92
C LEU A 313 -29.90 -9.47 28.86
N LYS A 314 -29.44 -10.65 28.46
CA LYS A 314 -30.29 -11.86 28.42
C LYS A 314 -30.82 -12.23 29.80
N LYS A 315 -30.00 -12.13 30.85
CA LYS A 315 -30.45 -12.36 32.24
C LYS A 315 -31.53 -11.37 32.67
N LYS A 316 -31.31 -10.06 32.47
CA LYS A 316 -32.31 -9.03 32.79
C LYS A 316 -33.61 -9.20 32.01
N LEU A 317 -33.51 -9.62 30.74
CA LEU A 317 -34.68 -9.82 29.89
C LEU A 317 -35.49 -11.03 30.35
N ASN A 318 -34.82 -12.12 30.72
CA ASN A 318 -35.47 -13.29 31.31
C ASN A 318 -36.11 -12.97 32.66
N GLU A 319 -35.42 -12.22 33.53
CA GLU A 319 -35.96 -11.75 34.81
C GLU A 319 -37.24 -10.91 34.62
N LYS A 320 -37.27 -10.04 33.61
CA LYS A 320 -38.45 -9.20 33.30
C LYS A 320 -39.61 -9.95 32.63
N ILE A 321 -39.30 -11.01 31.87
CA ILE A 321 -40.33 -11.93 31.35
C ILE A 321 -40.92 -12.73 32.51
N LEU A 322 -40.08 -13.24 33.42
CA LEU A 322 -40.50 -13.99 34.60
C LEU A 322 -41.28 -13.11 35.60
N SER A 323 -40.94 -11.83 35.71
CA SER A 323 -41.68 -10.87 36.54
C SER A 323 -43.01 -10.44 35.93
N GLY A 324 -43.33 -10.89 34.70
CA GLY A 324 -44.56 -10.51 33.99
C GLY A 324 -44.57 -9.07 33.46
N GLU A 325 -43.43 -8.35 33.49
CA GLU A 325 -43.32 -7.01 32.88
C GLU A 325 -43.35 -7.08 31.35
N TYR A 326 -42.88 -8.19 30.78
CA TYR A 326 -42.92 -8.44 29.33
C TYR A 326 -43.72 -9.71 29.03
N ASN A 327 -44.88 -9.53 28.41
CA ASN A 327 -45.67 -10.63 27.86
C ASN A 327 -45.17 -10.92 26.44
N VAL A 328 -44.55 -12.09 26.26
CA VAL A 328 -44.10 -12.54 24.94
C VAL A 328 -45.31 -13.05 24.16
N GLY A 329 -45.76 -12.30 23.15
CA GLY A 329 -46.84 -12.72 22.25
C GLY A 329 -47.93 -11.69 21.99
N GLU A 330 -47.95 -10.54 22.67
CA GLU A 330 -48.88 -9.46 22.34
C GLU A 330 -48.38 -8.63 21.14
N LEU A 331 -49.29 -8.38 20.20
CA LEU A 331 -49.07 -7.53 19.04
C LEU A 331 -48.77 -6.10 19.52
N ILE A 332 -47.60 -5.56 19.16
CA ILE A 332 -47.27 -4.15 19.42
C ILE A 332 -48.18 -3.30 18.53
N VAL A 333 -49.34 -2.89 19.05
CA VAL A 333 -50.21 -1.93 18.36
C VAL A 333 -49.55 -0.56 18.48
N PRO A 334 -49.22 0.11 17.36
CA PRO A 334 -48.65 1.44 17.41
C PRO A 334 -49.66 2.39 18.07
N ARG A 335 -49.33 2.91 19.26
CA ARG A 335 -50.07 4.02 19.87
C ARG A 335 -49.88 5.25 18.99
N GLN A 336 -50.97 5.77 18.44
CA GLN A 336 -50.97 7.09 17.85
C GLN A 336 -50.66 8.10 18.95
N VAL A 337 -49.45 8.67 18.91
CA VAL A 337 -49.09 9.81 19.73
C VAL A 337 -49.75 11.02 19.08
N SER A 338 -50.85 11.51 19.65
CA SER A 338 -51.42 12.80 19.26
C SER A 338 -50.41 13.89 19.63
N LEU A 339 -49.80 14.50 18.62
CA LEU A 339 -48.98 15.69 18.78
C LEU A 339 -49.91 16.83 19.21
N LEU A 340 -49.98 17.07 20.52
CA LEU A 340 -50.59 18.26 21.09
C LEU A 340 -49.79 19.48 20.63
N ASN A 341 -50.27 20.11 19.56
CA ASN A 341 -49.88 21.42 19.08
C ASN A 341 -50.06 22.44 20.21
N LYS A 342 -48.97 22.81 20.90
CA LYS A 342 -48.88 24.05 21.66
C LYS A 342 -48.21 25.12 20.80
N TYR A 343 -48.98 25.67 19.86
CA TYR A 343 -48.75 27.04 19.40
C TYR A 343 -49.39 27.97 20.42
N HIS A 344 -48.61 28.52 21.35
CA HIS A 344 -49.04 29.71 22.06
C HIS A 344 -48.66 30.94 21.23
N ILE A 345 -49.73 31.60 20.80
CA ILE A 345 -49.84 32.83 20.05
C ILE A 345 -49.25 33.98 20.89
N TYR A 346 -48.28 34.71 20.34
CA TYR A 346 -48.03 36.11 20.71
C TYR A 346 -49.05 36.96 19.93
N LYS A 347 -49.98 37.60 20.65
CA LYS A 347 -50.66 38.84 20.24
C LYS A 347 -51.45 39.41 21.42
N SER A 348 -50.88 40.44 22.02
CA SER A 348 -51.52 41.67 22.50
C SER A 348 -50.40 42.60 22.92
#